data_AF-A0A4Y2AQ45-F1
#
_entry.id   AF-A0A4Y2AQ45-F1
#
_cell.length_a   1.000
_cell.length_b   1.000
_cell.length_c   1.000
_cell.angle_alpha   90.00
_cell.angle_beta   90.00
_cell.angle_gamma   90.00
#
_symmetry.space_group_name_H-M   'P 1'
#
loop_
_entity.id
_entity.type
_entity.pdbx_description
1 polymer ?
#
loop_
_entity_poly.entity_id
_entity_poly.type
_entity_poly.pdbx_seq_one_letter_code
_entity_poly.pdbx_strand_id
1 'polypeptide(L)'
;MNYFSIAFKHMKDGFAERFEQFKTNKSTLKFIINPLNTNTNETNIEQFGIHAGSFQMQLLDLKTKGLCSGKFTELKSKLEELEVQKCMRIAQRKWTSLKEIPRVEALI
;
A
#
# COMPACT_ATOMS: atom_id res chain seq x y z
N MET A 1 -44.46 -4.29 35.56
CA MET A 1 -44.25 -5.05 34.30
C MET A 1 -44.14 -4.19 33.04
N ASN A 2 -44.78 -3.00 32.95
CA ASN A 2 -44.78 -2.23 31.70
C ASN A 2 -43.44 -1.52 31.37
N TYR A 3 -42.71 -1.02 32.38
CA TYR A 3 -41.44 -0.29 32.18
C TYR A 3 -40.35 -1.11 31.48
N PHE A 4 -40.09 -2.33 31.96
CA PHE A 4 -39.08 -3.21 31.37
C PHE A 4 -39.41 -3.58 29.91
N SER A 5 -40.69 -3.82 29.61
CA SER A 5 -41.10 -4.14 28.24
C SER A 5 -40.93 -2.95 27.29
N ILE A 6 -41.19 -1.73 27.77
CA ILE A 6 -40.99 -0.49 26.99
C ILE A 6 -39.49 -0.24 26.77
N ALA A 7 -38.67 -0.35 27.83
CA ALA A 7 -37.23 -0.16 27.74
C ALA A 7 -36.57 -1.20 26.80
N PHE A 8 -36.98 -2.47 26.91
CA PHE A 8 -36.52 -3.54 26.03
C PHE A 8 -36.91 -3.30 24.58
N LYS A 9 -38.15 -2.86 24.32
CA LYS A 9 -38.60 -2.51 22.98
C LYS A 9 -37.76 -1.37 22.38
N HIS A 10 -37.52 -0.30 23.13
CA HIS A 10 -36.65 0.81 22.70
C HIS A 10 -35.22 0.35 22.38
N MET A 11 -34.67 -0.54 23.22
CA MET A 11 -33.33 -1.07 22.99
C MET A 11 -33.26 -1.91 21.70
N LYS A 12 -34.27 -2.76 21.48
CA LYS A 12 -34.39 -3.58 20.26
C LYS A 12 -34.54 -2.71 19.02
N ASP A 13 -35.42 -1.72 19.07
CA ASP A 13 -35.72 -0.86 17.92
C ASP A 13 -34.51 0.03 17.58
N GLY A 14 -33.86 0.63 18.60
CA GLY A 14 -32.65 1.42 18.40
C GLY A 14 -31.44 0.59 17.96
N PHE A 15 -31.35 -0.68 18.35
CA PHE A 15 -30.35 -1.59 17.80
C PHE A 15 -30.62 -1.90 16.33
N ALA A 16 -31.86 -2.23 15.97
CA ALA A 16 -32.24 -2.53 14.59
C ALA A 16 -31.94 -1.34 13.66
N GLU A 17 -32.28 -0.12 14.08
CA GLU A 17 -31.99 1.10 13.32
C GLU A 17 -30.48 1.28 13.07
N ARG A 18 -29.65 1.20 14.12
CA ARG A 18 -28.19 1.31 14.00
C ARG A 18 -27.59 0.18 13.16
N PHE A 19 -28.15 -1.02 13.23
CA PHE A 19 -27.69 -2.15 12.44
C PHE A 19 -28.01 -1.98 10.94
N GLU A 20 -29.16 -1.41 10.60
CA GLU A 20 -29.47 -1.04 9.22
C GLU A 20 -28.50 0.03 8.68
N GLN A 21 -28.22 1.07 9.46
CA GLN A 21 -27.22 2.10 9.13
C GLN A 21 -25.81 1.50 8.95
N PHE A 22 -25.44 0.52 9.78
CA PHE A 22 -24.17 -0.19 9.64
C PHE A 22 -24.07 -0.93 8.30
N LYS A 23 -25.14 -1.61 7.87
CA LYS A 23 -25.18 -2.32 6.58
C LYS A 23 -24.98 -1.38 5.39
N THR A 24 -25.47 -0.14 5.48
CA THR A 24 -25.24 0.88 4.44
C THR A 24 -23.80 1.42 4.43
N ASN A 25 -23.03 1.22 5.50
CA ASN A 25 -21.65 1.68 5.64
C ASN A 25 -20.60 0.66 5.14
N LYS A 26 -21.02 -0.36 4.39
CA LYS A 26 -20.15 -1.41 3.84
C LYS A 26 -18.94 -0.85 3.06
N SER A 27 -19.15 0.18 2.24
CA SER A 27 -18.08 0.85 1.49
C SER A 27 -17.10 1.57 2.41
N THR A 28 -17.60 2.20 3.48
CA THR A 28 -16.78 2.85 4.52
C THR A 28 -15.90 1.83 5.25
N LEU A 29 -16.44 0.65 5.58
CA LEU A 29 -15.65 -0.44 6.17
C LEU A 29 -14.58 -0.96 5.20
N LYS A 30 -14.92 -1.10 3.91
CA LYS A 30 -13.96 -1.51 2.88
C LYS A 30 -12.81 -0.50 2.76
N PHE A 31 -13.09 0.79 2.93
CA PHE A 31 -12.07 1.84 2.95
C PHE A 31 -11.12 1.69 4.14
N ILE A 32 -11.62 1.39 5.35
CA ILE A 32 -10.77 1.17 6.54
C ILE A 32 -9.81 0.00 6.32
N ILE A 33 -10.28 -1.08 5.68
CA ILE A 33 -9.48 -2.28 5.43
C ILE A 33 -8.50 -2.07 4.27
N ASN A 34 -8.91 -1.36 3.22
CA ASN A 34 -8.10 -1.18 2.02
C ASN A 34 -8.34 0.19 1.37
N PRO A 35 -7.74 1.26 1.94
CA PRO A 35 -8.06 2.64 1.56
C PRO A 35 -7.70 2.95 0.11
N LEU A 36 -6.62 2.35 -0.40
CA LEU A 36 -6.13 2.61 -1.76
C LEU A 36 -7.01 2.00 -2.86
N ASN A 37 -7.79 0.95 -2.56
CA ASN A 37 -8.57 0.23 -3.57
C ASN A 37 -10.07 0.55 -3.54
N THR A 38 -10.48 1.47 -2.69
CA THR A 38 -11.89 1.85 -2.53
C THR A 38 -12.35 2.85 -3.59
N ASN A 39 -13.59 2.66 -4.06
CA ASN A 39 -14.30 3.63 -4.91
C ASN A 39 -14.81 4.79 -4.04
N THR A 40 -14.30 5.99 -4.30
CA THR A 40 -14.71 7.22 -3.59
C THR A 40 -16.18 7.54 -3.78
N ASN A 41 -16.76 7.13 -4.92
CA ASN A 41 -18.15 7.45 -5.27
C ASN A 41 -19.16 6.60 -4.47
N GLU A 42 -18.71 5.47 -3.93
CA GLU A 42 -19.55 4.56 -3.12
C GLU A 42 -19.42 4.84 -1.62
N THR A 43 -18.45 5.67 -1.20
CA THR A 43 -18.18 5.90 0.22
C THR A 43 -18.98 7.11 0.68
N ASN A 44 -20.07 6.88 1.42
CA ASN A 44 -20.89 7.96 2.00
C ASN A 44 -20.14 8.61 3.17
N ILE A 45 -19.16 9.46 2.87
CA ILE A 45 -18.32 10.13 3.88
C ILE A 45 -18.96 11.40 4.44
N GLU A 46 -19.90 12.00 3.71
CA GLU A 46 -20.59 13.23 4.11
C GLU A 46 -21.45 13.01 5.37
N GLN A 47 -21.96 11.79 5.57
CA GLN A 47 -22.67 11.42 6.81
C GLN A 47 -21.80 11.58 8.08
N PHE A 48 -20.47 11.64 7.94
CA PHE A 48 -19.53 11.86 9.04
C PHE A 48 -19.05 13.32 9.13
N GLY A 49 -19.67 14.24 8.38
CA GLY A 49 -19.24 15.64 8.32
C GLY A 49 -17.95 15.86 7.52
N ILE A 50 -17.53 14.87 6.73
CA ILE A 50 -16.33 14.96 5.90
C ILE A 50 -16.72 15.47 4.52
N HIS A 51 -16.10 16.57 4.10
CA HIS A 51 -16.34 17.15 2.77
C HIS A 51 -15.76 16.25 1.65
N ALA A 52 -16.60 15.86 0.69
CA ALA A 52 -16.25 14.93 -0.39
C ALA A 52 -15.01 15.33 -1.21
N GLY A 53 -14.93 16.60 -1.64
CA GLY A 53 -13.78 17.09 -2.43
C GLY A 53 -12.45 17.02 -1.68
N SER A 54 -12.41 17.43 -0.41
CA SER A 54 -11.21 17.33 0.43
C SER A 54 -10.75 15.88 0.60
N PHE A 55 -11.69 14.97 0.87
CA PHE A 55 -11.39 13.55 0.99
C PHE A 55 -10.85 12.95 -0.31
N GLN A 56 -11.45 13.26 -1.46
CA GLN A 56 -10.97 12.79 -2.76
C GLN A 56 -9.54 13.25 -3.02
N MET A 57 -9.23 14.50 -2.69
CA MET A 57 -7.89 15.07 -2.88
C MET A 57 -6.86 14.42 -1.96
N GLN A 58 -7.19 14.17 -0.69
CA GLN A 58 -6.33 13.44 0.25
C GLN A 58 -6.11 11.99 -0.19
N LEU A 59 -7.15 11.33 -0.71
CA LEU A 59 -7.01 9.97 -1.19
C LEU A 59 -6.15 9.88 -2.46
N LEU A 60 -6.28 10.84 -3.38
CA LEU A 60 -5.45 10.93 -4.57
C LEU A 60 -3.98 11.15 -4.20
N ASP A 61 -3.70 12.03 -3.25
CA ASP A 61 -2.36 12.24 -2.71
C ASP A 61 -1.79 10.96 -2.09
N LEU A 62 -2.58 10.25 -1.27
CA LEU A 62 -2.18 8.98 -0.66
C LEU A 62 -1.85 7.90 -1.71
N LYS A 63 -2.70 7.75 -2.75
CA LYS A 63 -2.46 6.83 -3.88
C LYS A 63 -1.17 7.18 -4.62
N THR A 64 -0.95 8.47 -4.86
CA THR A 64 0.23 8.96 -5.57
C THR A 64 1.50 8.68 -4.78
N LYS A 65 1.51 8.99 -3.47
CA LYS A 65 2.62 8.67 -2.56
C LYS A 65 2.92 7.18 -2.52
N GLY A 66 1.89 6.34 -2.41
CA GLY A 66 2.02 4.88 -2.48
C GLY A 66 2.68 4.41 -3.78
N LEU A 67 2.17 4.86 -4.93
CA LEU A 67 2.73 4.52 -6.24
C LEU A 67 4.17 5.00 -6.41
N CYS A 68 4.47 6.24 -5.99
CA CYS A 68 5.81 6.81 -6.03
C CYS A 68 6.79 6.02 -5.18
N SER A 69 6.40 5.61 -3.96
CA SER A 69 7.26 4.80 -3.09
C SER A 69 7.61 3.45 -3.70
N GLY A 70 6.65 2.79 -4.35
CA GLY A 70 6.87 1.51 -5.04
C GLY A 70 7.84 1.64 -6.21
N LYS A 71 7.60 2.63 -7.09
CA LYS A 71 8.49 2.91 -8.24
C LYS A 71 9.90 3.27 -7.80
N PHE A 72 10.04 4.06 -6.75
CA PHE A 72 11.35 4.44 -6.22
C PHE A 72 12.08 3.24 -5.64
N THR A 73 11.38 2.37 -4.90
CA THR A 73 11.94 1.12 -4.38
C THR A 73 12.41 0.21 -5.51
N GLU A 74 11.60 0.02 -6.55
CA GLU A 74 11.99 -0.79 -7.71
C GLU A 74 13.21 -0.22 -8.44
N LEU A 75 13.23 1.10 -8.67
CA LEU A 75 14.34 1.79 -9.31
C LEU A 75 15.63 1.65 -8.48
N LYS A 76 15.53 1.81 -7.16
CA LYS A 76 16.65 1.62 -6.24
C LYS A 76 17.21 0.19 -6.34
N SER A 77 16.37 -0.83 -6.29
CA SER A 77 16.81 -2.23 -6.40
C SER A 77 17.50 -2.50 -7.74
N LYS A 78 16.95 -1.99 -8.85
CA LYS A 78 17.58 -2.09 -10.18
C LYS A 78 18.95 -1.44 -10.23
N LEU A 79 19.12 -0.28 -9.57
CA LEU A 79 20.40 0.42 -9.51
C LEU A 79 21.44 -0.36 -8.67
N GLU A 80 21.02 -0.90 -7.53
CA GLU A 80 21.88 -1.74 -6.68
C GLU A 80 22.34 -2.99 -7.44
N GLU A 81 21.44 -3.67 -8.14
CA GLU A 81 21.78 -4.83 -8.97
C GLU A 81 22.78 -4.47 -10.07
N LEU A 82 22.58 -3.33 -10.74
CA LEU A 82 23.45 -2.89 -11.83
C LEU A 82 24.87 -2.60 -11.32
N GLU A 83 25.01 -2.00 -10.14
CA GLU A 83 26.31 -1.77 -9.52
C GLU A 83 26.99 -3.09 -9.13
N VAL A 84 26.25 -4.05 -8.58
CA VAL A 84 26.76 -5.40 -8.27
C VAL A 84 27.27 -6.09 -9.54
N GLN A 85 26.50 -6.06 -10.63
CA GLN A 85 26.90 -6.65 -11.91
C GLN A 85 28.14 -5.96 -12.51
N LYS A 86 28.25 -4.64 -12.34
CA LYS A 86 29.43 -3.88 -12.77
C LYS A 86 30.68 -4.30 -11.97
N CYS A 87 30.58 -4.41 -10.64
CA CYS A 87 31.66 -4.90 -9.79
C CYS A 87 32.11 -6.32 -10.20
N MET A 88 31.17 -7.24 -10.43
CA MET A 88 31.48 -8.61 -10.87
C MET A 88 32.22 -8.63 -12.21
N ARG A 89 31.76 -7.86 -13.20
CA ARG A 89 32.44 -7.78 -14.51
C ARG A 89 33.86 -7.22 -14.42
N ILE A 90 34.06 -6.20 -13.58
CA ILE A 90 35.41 -5.65 -13.35
C ILE A 90 36.31 -6.70 -12.70
N ALA A 91 35.83 -7.40 -11.67
CA ALA A 91 36.58 -8.46 -11.01
C ALA A 91 36.94 -9.57 -11.99
N GLN A 92 35.97 -10.04 -12.78
CA GLN A 92 36.17 -11.07 -13.80
C GLN A 92 37.21 -10.65 -14.84
N ARG A 93 37.09 -9.43 -15.40
CA ARG A 93 38.06 -8.92 -16.39
C ARG A 93 39.48 -8.89 -15.82
N LYS A 94 39.65 -8.40 -14.58
CA LYS A 94 40.97 -8.38 -13.90
C LYS A 94 41.53 -9.79 -13.73
N TRP A 95 40.70 -10.76 -13.33
CA TRP A 95 41.10 -12.16 -13.19
C TRP A 95 41.50 -12.81 -14.52
N THR A 96 40.76 -12.54 -15.60
CA THR A 96 41.10 -13.06 -16.94
C THR A 96 42.44 -12.51 -17.41
N SER A 97 42.65 -11.18 -17.30
CA SER A 97 43.92 -10.57 -17.69
C SER A 97 45.12 -11.11 -16.89
N LEU A 98 44.95 -11.45 -15.62
CA LEU A 98 46.01 -12.06 -14.80
C LEU A 98 46.39 -13.47 -15.29
N LYS A 99 45.41 -14.26 -15.77
CA LYS A 99 45.66 -15.62 -16.28
C LYS A 99 46.39 -15.64 -17.62
N GLU A 100 46.26 -14.58 -18.41
CA GLU A 100 46.88 -14.45 -19.74
C GLU A 100 48.36 -14.04 -19.66
N ILE A 101 48.85 -13.60 -18.49
CA ILE A 101 50.26 -13.26 -18.30
C ILE A 101 51.11 -14.56 -18.33
N PRO A 102 52.16 -14.65 -19.18
CA PRO A 102 53.02 -15.83 -19.23
C PRO A 102 53.65 -16.12 -17.86
N ARG A 103 53.61 -17.38 -17.44
CA ARG A 103 54.29 -17.80 -16.20
C ARG A 103 55.80 -17.66 -16.38
N VAL A 104 56.51 -17.31 -15.31
CA VAL A 104 57.98 -17.14 -15.32
C VAL A 104 58.71 -18.37 -15.86
N GLU A 105 58.16 -19.57 -15.63
CA GLU A 105 58.68 -20.85 -16.13
C GLU A 105 58.54 -21.04 -17.65
N ALA A 106 57.63 -20.30 -18.31
CA ALA A 106 57.43 -20.35 -19.76
C ALA A 106 58.28 -19.31 -20.52
N LEU A 107 59.11 -18.54 -19.81
CA LEU A 107 59.97 -17.48 -20.35
C LEU A 107 61.47 -17.83 -20.27
N ILE A 108 61.81 -19.05 -19.85
CA ILE A 108 63.18 -19.62 -19.80
C ILE A 108 63.26 -20.71 -20.86
#